data_AF-A0A830E9B6-F1
#
_entry.id   AF-A0A830E9B6-F1
#
_cell.length_a   1.000
_cell.length_b   1.000
_cell.length_c   1.000
_cell.angle_alpha   90.00
_cell.angle_beta   90.00
_cell.angle_gamma   90.00
#
_symmetry.space_group_name_H-M   'P 1'
#
loop_
_entity.id
_entity.type
_entity.pdbx_description
1 polymer ?
#
loop_
_entity_poly.entity_id
_entity_poly.type
_entity_poly.pdbx_seq_one_letter_code
_entity_poly.pdbx_strand_id
1 'polypeptide(L)'
;MTTWVENPTGGRDRGPRGLTRAWIEVLVRPRQFFRNGVAPGDQAPGLVFAVAVAVAYTVGLFAFVPSRIPEWALGPGVSAGVALALVTVVVAPATLHLTAALQTVVLILTVRDRAGVSETVQVIAYAAAPCVIAGVPVPAVRAGCALYAGALLVVGLREVHGTTTARATVAGVIPATLLFGTAFGGVDAGLALARAAGVI
;
A
#
# COMPACT_ATOMS: atom_id res chain seq x y z
N MET A 1 23.13 5.80 -14.19
CA MET A 1 22.90 4.71 -15.16
C MET A 1 21.64 3.97 -14.70
N THR A 2 20.54 4.04 -15.45
CA THR A 2 19.33 3.25 -15.14
C THR A 2 19.47 1.90 -15.82
N THR A 3 19.76 0.85 -15.05
CA THR A 3 19.80 -0.52 -15.55
C THR A 3 18.37 -0.97 -15.87
N TRP A 4 18.03 -0.98 -17.15
CA TRP A 4 16.75 -1.51 -17.63
C TRP A 4 16.80 -3.04 -17.49
N VAL A 5 15.92 -3.62 -16.68
CA VAL A 5 15.88 -5.08 -16.50
C VAL A 5 15.00 -5.69 -17.58
N GLU A 6 15.63 -6.42 -18.51
CA GLU A 6 14.99 -7.01 -19.68
C GLU A 6 14.11 -8.22 -19.35
N ASN A 7 14.47 -9.03 -18.36
CA ASN A 7 13.73 -10.21 -17.92
C ASN A 7 13.44 -10.20 -16.41
N PRO A 8 12.50 -9.35 -15.96
CA PRO A 8 12.07 -9.39 -14.57
C PRO A 8 11.35 -10.72 -14.26
N THR A 9 11.55 -11.24 -13.04
CA THR A 9 10.90 -12.46 -12.52
C THR A 9 10.28 -12.20 -11.15
N GLY A 10 9.14 -12.83 -10.86
CA GLY A 10 8.47 -12.76 -9.55
C GLY A 10 7.73 -11.45 -9.35
N GLY A 11 7.98 -10.74 -8.25
CA GLY A 11 7.36 -9.42 -7.98
C GLY A 11 7.70 -8.31 -8.98
N ARG A 12 8.60 -8.58 -9.92
CA ARG A 12 9.02 -7.64 -10.97
C ARG A 12 8.29 -7.87 -12.30
N ASP A 13 7.58 -9.00 -12.43
CA ASP A 13 6.84 -9.36 -13.65
C ASP A 13 5.88 -8.21 -14.01
N ARG A 14 5.92 -7.76 -15.26
CA ARG A 14 5.08 -6.65 -15.72
C ARG A 14 3.75 -7.14 -16.30
N GLY A 15 2.78 -6.23 -16.35
CA GLY A 15 1.44 -6.48 -16.89
C GLY A 15 0.51 -7.22 -15.92
N PRO A 16 -0.73 -7.54 -16.35
CA PRO A 16 -1.78 -8.03 -15.46
C PRO A 16 -1.43 -9.34 -14.75
N ARG A 17 -0.79 -10.29 -15.44
CA ARG A 17 -0.36 -11.56 -14.83
C ARG A 17 0.69 -11.34 -13.74
N GLY A 18 1.63 -10.44 -13.98
CA GLY A 18 2.66 -10.08 -13.00
C GLY A 18 2.08 -9.42 -11.76
N LEU A 19 1.14 -8.48 -11.94
CA LEU A 19 0.40 -7.85 -10.84
C LEU A 19 -0.34 -8.88 -9.97
N THR A 20 -1.12 -9.78 -10.59
CA THR A 20 -1.86 -10.81 -9.86
C THR A 20 -0.92 -11.76 -9.13
N ARG A 21 0.17 -12.19 -9.78
CA ARG A 21 1.19 -13.04 -9.15
C ARG A 21 1.83 -12.35 -7.95
N ALA A 22 2.24 -11.09 -8.11
CA ALA A 22 2.83 -10.30 -7.04
C ALA A 22 1.86 -10.13 -5.87
N TRP A 23 0.58 -9.88 -6.16
CA TRP A 23 -0.46 -9.74 -5.14
C TRP A 23 -0.66 -11.03 -4.35
N ILE A 24 -0.73 -12.19 -5.02
CA ILE A 24 -0.84 -13.49 -4.34
C ILE A 24 0.43 -13.78 -3.53
N GLU A 25 1.61 -13.57 -4.12
CA GLU A 25 2.88 -13.95 -3.50
C GLU A 25 3.23 -13.07 -2.28
N VAL A 26 2.97 -11.75 -2.32
CA VAL A 26 3.20 -10.89 -1.16
C VAL A 26 2.27 -11.23 0.00
N LEU A 27 1.05 -11.68 -0.26
CA LEU A 27 0.13 -12.13 0.78
C LEU A 27 0.59 -13.48 1.35
N VAL A 28 0.81 -14.48 0.49
CA VAL A 28 1.02 -15.86 0.97
C VAL A 28 2.46 -16.12 1.41
N ARG A 29 3.46 -15.49 0.78
CA ARG A 29 4.90 -15.72 1.01
C ARG A 29 5.69 -14.41 1.14
N PRO A 30 5.32 -13.49 2.05
CA PRO A 30 5.85 -12.13 2.08
C PRO A 30 7.37 -12.07 2.21
N ARG A 31 7.99 -12.91 3.04
CA ARG A 31 9.46 -12.92 3.21
C ARG A 31 10.18 -13.28 1.91
N GLN A 32 9.69 -14.29 1.20
CA GLN A 32 10.27 -14.71 -0.08
C GLN A 32 10.04 -13.63 -1.14
N PHE A 33 8.84 -13.06 -1.17
CA PHE A 33 8.49 -11.99 -2.08
C PHE A 33 9.40 -10.77 -1.91
N PHE A 34 9.54 -10.24 -0.69
CA PHE A 34 10.34 -9.03 -0.47
C PHE A 34 11.83 -9.22 -0.72
N ARG A 35 12.38 -10.42 -0.51
CA ARG A 35 13.78 -10.73 -0.82
C ARG A 35 14.08 -10.75 -2.32
N ASN A 36 13.12 -11.20 -3.13
CA ASN A 36 13.35 -11.50 -4.54
C ASN A 36 12.67 -10.51 -5.50
N GLY A 37 11.59 -9.89 -5.06
CA GLY A 37 10.71 -9.03 -5.84
C GLY A 37 11.03 -7.55 -5.75
N VAL A 38 11.86 -7.13 -4.79
CA VAL A 38 12.30 -5.73 -4.63
C VAL A 38 13.71 -5.58 -5.20
N ALA A 39 13.90 -4.60 -6.07
CA ALA A 39 15.19 -4.34 -6.71
C ALA A 39 15.58 -2.85 -6.67
N PRO A 40 16.87 -2.52 -6.50
CA PRO A 40 17.35 -1.15 -6.60
C PRO A 40 17.07 -0.55 -7.98
N GLY A 41 16.60 0.69 -8.02
CA GLY A 41 16.38 1.45 -9.25
C GLY A 41 15.12 1.12 -10.06
N ASP A 42 14.30 0.12 -9.68
CA ASP A 42 13.10 -0.29 -10.43
C ASP A 42 11.80 -0.02 -9.65
N GLN A 43 11.39 1.25 -9.59
CA GLN A 43 10.17 1.66 -8.86
C GLN A 43 8.87 1.40 -9.63
N ALA A 44 8.94 1.23 -10.95
CA ALA A 44 7.75 1.20 -11.81
C ALA A 44 6.77 0.05 -11.48
N PRO A 45 7.23 -1.20 -11.24
CA PRO A 45 6.33 -2.28 -10.82
C PRO A 45 5.59 -1.97 -9.51
N GLY A 46 6.31 -1.43 -8.52
CA GLY A 46 5.72 -1.01 -7.24
C GLY A 46 4.69 0.10 -7.41
N LEU A 47 4.99 1.14 -8.20
CA LEU A 47 4.05 2.23 -8.48
C LEU A 47 2.75 1.70 -9.11
N VAL A 48 2.86 0.89 -10.17
CA VAL A 48 1.69 0.32 -10.85
C VAL A 48 0.88 -0.55 -9.89
N PHE A 49 1.55 -1.34 -9.04
CA PHE A 49 0.90 -2.15 -8.02
C PHE A 49 0.11 -1.31 -7.02
N ALA A 50 0.72 -0.26 -6.45
CA ALA A 50 0.06 0.63 -5.50
C ALA A 50 -1.15 1.34 -6.12
N VAL A 51 -1.01 1.80 -7.38
CA VAL A 51 -2.12 2.42 -8.13
C VAL A 51 -3.26 1.42 -8.34
N ALA A 52 -2.95 0.18 -8.73
CA ALA A 52 -3.96 -0.87 -8.90
C ALA A 52 -4.72 -1.16 -7.59
N VAL A 53 -4.01 -1.22 -6.46
CA VAL A 53 -4.61 -1.39 -5.13
C VAL A 53 -5.53 -0.20 -4.79
N ALA A 54 -5.06 1.03 -4.99
CA ALA A 54 -5.84 2.24 -4.69
C ALA A 54 -7.09 2.37 -5.56
N VAL A 55 -7.00 2.02 -6.84
CA VAL A 55 -8.14 1.97 -7.76
C VAL A 55 -9.13 0.90 -7.31
N ALA A 56 -8.68 -0.32 -7.00
CA ALA A 56 -9.56 -1.39 -6.53
C ALA A 56 -10.29 -1.01 -5.23
N TYR A 57 -9.57 -0.41 -4.28
CA TYR A 57 -10.15 0.14 -3.05
C TYR A 57 -11.24 1.18 -3.36
N THR A 58 -10.94 2.14 -4.24
CA THR A 58 -11.86 3.23 -4.59
C THR A 58 -13.09 2.72 -5.33
N VAL A 59 -12.93 1.77 -6.26
CA VAL A 59 -14.04 1.10 -6.94
C VAL A 59 -14.95 0.39 -5.95
N GLY A 60 -14.38 -0.38 -5.01
CA GLY A 60 -15.16 -1.03 -3.96
C GLY A 60 -15.93 -0.02 -3.12
N LEU A 61 -15.27 1.07 -2.72
CA LEU A 61 -15.87 2.13 -1.92
C LEU A 61 -17.05 2.80 -2.65
N PHE A 62 -16.92 3.12 -3.94
CA PHE A 62 -18.02 3.70 -4.73
C PHE A 62 -19.15 2.71 -4.98
N ALA A 63 -18.82 1.42 -5.19
CA ALA A 63 -19.82 0.39 -5.43
C ALA A 63 -20.68 0.10 -4.19
N PHE A 64 -20.08 0.08 -3.00
CA PHE A 64 -20.79 -0.23 -1.76
C PHE A 64 -21.28 1.00 -0.99
N VAL A 65 -20.69 2.17 -1.22
CA VAL A 65 -21.04 3.42 -0.53
C VAL A 65 -21.12 4.57 -1.55
N PRO A 66 -22.18 4.63 -2.38
CA PRO A 66 -22.28 5.63 -3.46
C PRO A 66 -22.24 7.08 -2.98
N SER A 67 -22.62 7.35 -1.73
CA SER A 67 -22.50 8.69 -1.10
C SER A 67 -21.05 9.17 -0.92
N ARG A 68 -20.06 8.31 -1.21
CA ARG A 68 -18.64 8.69 -1.24
C ARG A 68 -18.17 9.16 -2.62
N ILE A 69 -18.99 9.02 -3.66
CA ILE A 69 -18.70 9.60 -4.97
C ILE A 69 -18.77 11.12 -4.82
N PRO A 70 -17.74 11.88 -5.25
CA PRO A 70 -17.80 13.34 -5.20
C PRO A 70 -18.99 13.88 -5.99
N GLU A 71 -19.77 14.78 -5.38
CA GLU A 71 -20.90 15.43 -6.02
C GLU A 71 -20.41 16.62 -6.87
N TRP A 72 -19.93 16.32 -8.08
CA TRP A 72 -19.69 17.35 -9.09
C TRP A 72 -20.93 17.54 -9.95
N ALA A 73 -21.10 18.72 -10.55
CA ALA A 73 -22.22 19.05 -11.45
C ALA A 73 -22.22 18.27 -12.79
N LEU A 74 -21.60 17.09 -12.82
CA LEU A 74 -21.32 16.24 -13.98
C LEU A 74 -22.17 14.94 -13.98
N GLY A 75 -22.96 14.70 -12.93
CA GLY A 75 -23.73 13.47 -12.70
C GLY A 75 -22.88 12.35 -12.06
N PRO A 76 -23.51 11.33 -11.43
CA PRO A 76 -22.80 10.36 -10.59
C PRO A 76 -21.75 9.52 -11.33
N GLY A 77 -22.07 9.05 -12.54
CA GLY A 77 -21.18 8.19 -13.31
C GLY A 77 -19.91 8.91 -13.80
N VAL A 78 -20.07 10.13 -14.34
CA VAL A 78 -18.94 10.95 -14.78
C VAL A 78 -18.09 11.37 -13.57
N SER A 79 -18.74 11.70 -12.45
CA SER A 79 -18.01 12.05 -11.22
C SER A 79 -17.19 10.89 -10.66
N ALA A 80 -17.74 9.67 -10.67
CA ALA A 80 -16.97 8.48 -10.30
C ALA A 80 -15.78 8.26 -11.26
N GLY A 81 -15.98 8.42 -12.57
CA GLY A 81 -14.92 8.27 -13.57
C GLY A 81 -13.78 9.28 -13.39
N VAL A 82 -14.11 10.56 -13.21
CA VAL A 82 -13.12 11.61 -12.97
C VAL A 82 -12.39 11.41 -11.63
N ALA A 83 -13.10 10.96 -10.58
CA ALA A 83 -12.47 10.64 -9.29
C ALA A 83 -11.51 9.45 -9.41
N LEU A 84 -11.86 8.40 -10.15
CA LEU A 84 -10.97 7.27 -10.41
C LEU A 84 -9.74 7.68 -11.22
N ALA A 85 -9.91 8.55 -12.22
CA ALA A 85 -8.79 9.11 -12.98
C ALA A 85 -7.84 9.93 -12.08
N LEU A 86 -8.40 10.76 -11.19
CA LEU A 86 -7.63 11.52 -10.22
C LEU A 86 -6.88 10.61 -9.25
N VAL A 87 -7.52 9.54 -8.76
CA VAL A 87 -6.86 8.53 -7.92
C VAL A 87 -5.71 7.88 -8.65
N THR A 88 -5.92 7.49 -9.90
CA THR A 88 -4.95 6.77 -10.73
C THR A 88 -3.71 7.62 -11.01
N VAL A 89 -3.90 8.87 -11.43
CA VAL A 89 -2.82 9.72 -11.96
C VAL A 89 -2.18 10.59 -10.88
N VAL A 90 -2.94 10.98 -9.85
CA VAL A 90 -2.49 11.98 -8.87
C VAL A 90 -2.42 11.41 -7.46
N VAL A 91 -3.57 10.97 -6.91
CA VAL A 91 -3.64 10.68 -5.46
C VAL A 91 -2.78 9.47 -5.10
N ALA A 92 -2.88 8.36 -5.82
CA ALA A 92 -2.12 7.16 -5.50
C ALA A 92 -0.61 7.36 -5.70
N PRO A 93 -0.10 7.90 -6.83
CA PRO A 93 1.32 8.20 -6.98
C PRO A 93 1.85 9.18 -5.93
N ALA A 94 1.15 10.29 -5.69
CA ALA A 94 1.58 11.29 -4.71
C ALA A 94 1.61 10.71 -3.29
N THR A 95 0.55 9.98 -2.90
CA THR A 95 0.47 9.33 -1.58
C THR A 95 1.60 8.32 -1.39
N LEU A 96 1.88 7.49 -2.41
CA LEU A 96 2.98 6.53 -2.37
C LEU A 96 4.33 7.23 -2.17
N HIS A 97 4.64 8.23 -2.98
CA HIS A 97 5.94 8.91 -2.92
C HIS A 97 6.10 9.73 -1.63
N LEU A 98 5.06 10.40 -1.15
CA LEU A 98 5.10 11.13 0.13
C LEU A 98 5.30 10.16 1.31
N THR A 99 4.57 9.04 1.31
CA THR A 99 4.74 8.00 2.34
C THR A 99 6.13 7.39 2.29
N ALA A 100 6.67 7.15 1.08
CA ALA A 100 8.03 6.63 0.91
C ALA A 100 9.12 7.63 1.31
N ALA A 101 8.92 8.92 1.03
CA ALA A 101 9.82 9.97 1.49
C ALA A 101 9.84 10.02 3.02
N LEU A 102 8.67 10.03 3.67
CA LEU A 102 8.55 9.97 5.12
C LEU A 102 9.22 8.71 5.70
N GLN A 103 8.90 7.54 5.16
CA GLN A 103 9.50 6.27 5.58
C GLN A 103 11.02 6.29 5.43
N THR A 104 11.54 6.88 4.34
CA THR A 104 12.98 7.04 4.12
C THR A 104 13.62 7.91 5.20
N VAL A 105 13.00 9.04 5.56
CA VAL A 105 13.49 9.89 6.66
C VAL A 105 13.52 9.10 7.97
N VAL A 106 12.46 8.38 8.30
CA VAL A 106 12.43 7.55 9.52
C VAL A 106 13.50 6.46 9.48
N LEU A 107 13.72 5.82 8.33
CA LEU A 107 14.77 4.82 8.16
C LEU A 107 16.18 5.43 8.28
N ILE A 108 16.42 6.63 7.77
CA ILE A 108 17.70 7.35 7.97
C ILE A 108 18.00 7.50 9.47
N LEU A 109 16.99 7.83 10.26
CA LEU A 109 17.14 8.07 11.70
C LEU A 109 17.28 6.77 12.51
N THR A 110 16.75 5.65 12.02
CA THR A 110 16.62 4.42 12.81
C THR A 110 17.51 3.28 12.32
N VAL A 111 17.85 3.22 11.03
CA VAL A 111 18.57 2.14 10.36
C VAL A 111 19.81 2.70 9.63
N ARG A 112 21.01 2.39 10.15
CA ARG A 112 22.28 2.88 9.59
C ARG A 112 22.55 2.38 8.15
N ASP A 113 22.53 1.06 7.97
CA ASP A 113 22.84 0.41 6.69
C ASP A 113 21.57 -0.01 5.94
N ARG A 114 20.75 0.98 5.59
CA ARG A 114 19.48 0.75 4.87
C ARG A 114 19.67 0.65 3.35
N ALA A 115 18.80 -0.11 2.68
CA ALA A 115 18.64 -0.06 1.23
C ALA A 115 18.15 1.32 0.73
N GLY A 116 18.04 1.47 -0.60
CA GLY A 116 17.73 2.72 -1.28
C GLY A 116 16.26 3.15 -1.19
N VAL A 117 16.00 4.33 -1.76
CA VAL A 117 14.66 4.95 -1.83
C VAL A 117 13.74 4.15 -2.75
N SER A 118 14.26 3.62 -3.86
CA SER A 118 13.51 2.75 -4.78
C SER A 118 12.93 1.52 -4.12
N GLU A 119 13.70 0.92 -3.23
CA GLU A 119 13.32 -0.25 -2.48
C GLU A 119 12.26 0.11 -1.42
N THR A 120 12.41 1.28 -0.78
CA THR A 120 11.40 1.80 0.17
C THR A 120 10.04 2.02 -0.49
N VAL A 121 10.02 2.62 -1.69
CA VAL A 121 8.80 2.81 -2.49
C VAL A 121 8.12 1.47 -2.78
N GLN A 122 8.89 0.48 -3.24
CA GLN A 122 8.36 -0.86 -3.54
C GLN A 122 7.83 -1.56 -2.28
N VAL A 123 8.53 -1.47 -1.15
CA VAL A 123 8.09 -2.06 0.12
C VAL A 123 6.71 -1.52 0.51
N ILE A 124 6.52 -0.20 0.47
CA ILE A 124 5.23 0.43 0.82
C ILE A 124 4.15 0.02 -0.18
N ALA A 125 4.45 0.04 -1.46
CA ALA A 125 3.51 -0.34 -2.51
C ALA A 125 2.98 -1.76 -2.31
N TYR A 126 3.88 -2.73 -2.13
CA TYR A 126 3.48 -4.13 -1.98
C TYR A 126 2.85 -4.43 -0.62
N ALA A 127 3.25 -3.72 0.44
CA ALA A 127 2.59 -3.83 1.74
C ALA A 127 1.11 -3.42 1.69
N ALA A 128 0.70 -2.57 0.76
CA ALA A 128 -0.70 -2.19 0.57
C ALA A 128 -1.59 -3.30 -0.01
N ALA A 129 -1.05 -4.47 -0.40
CA ALA A 129 -1.80 -5.55 -1.05
C ALA A 129 -3.13 -5.94 -0.35
N PRO A 130 -3.23 -6.02 0.99
CA PRO A 130 -4.50 -6.35 1.66
C PRO A 130 -5.60 -5.31 1.42
N CYS A 131 -5.22 -4.05 1.13
CA CYS A 131 -6.15 -2.94 1.01
C CYS A 131 -7.03 -2.99 -0.24
N VAL A 132 -6.78 -3.90 -1.18
CA VAL A 132 -7.65 -4.16 -2.36
C VAL A 132 -9.11 -4.35 -1.95
N ILE A 133 -9.35 -5.06 -0.83
CA ILE A 133 -10.70 -5.36 -0.34
C ILE A 133 -11.16 -4.42 0.78
N ALA A 134 -10.36 -3.43 1.18
CA ALA A 134 -10.72 -2.48 2.24
C ALA A 134 -11.86 -1.51 1.83
N GLY A 135 -12.22 -1.49 0.53
CA GLY A 135 -13.36 -0.74 0.01
C GLY A 135 -14.71 -1.30 0.46
N VAL A 136 -14.76 -2.56 0.91
CA VAL A 136 -15.95 -3.17 1.50
C VAL A 136 -16.28 -2.49 2.85
N PRO A 137 -17.52 -2.04 3.09
CA PRO A 137 -17.89 -1.26 4.28
C PRO A 137 -18.10 -2.13 5.52
N VAL A 138 -17.22 -3.09 5.76
CA VAL A 138 -17.22 -3.95 6.96
C VAL A 138 -16.02 -3.55 7.82
N PRO A 139 -16.23 -2.95 9.01
CA PRO A 139 -15.14 -2.49 9.87
C PRO A 139 -14.11 -3.58 10.19
N ALA A 140 -14.56 -4.81 10.45
CA ALA A 140 -13.67 -5.94 10.72
C ALA A 140 -12.73 -6.25 9.53
N VAL A 141 -13.26 -6.21 8.30
CA VAL A 141 -12.46 -6.44 7.08
C VAL A 141 -11.45 -5.32 6.92
N ARG A 142 -11.88 -4.05 7.01
CA ARG A 142 -11.00 -2.89 6.83
C ARG A 142 -9.90 -2.81 7.90
N ALA A 143 -10.23 -3.06 9.17
CA ALA A 143 -9.25 -3.13 10.25
C ALA A 143 -8.26 -4.29 10.04
N GLY A 144 -8.76 -5.47 9.63
CA GLY A 144 -7.92 -6.62 9.28
C GLY A 144 -6.95 -6.32 8.13
N CYS A 145 -7.42 -5.66 7.07
CA CYS A 145 -6.58 -5.18 5.97
C CYS A 145 -5.48 -4.25 6.47
N ALA A 146 -5.82 -3.28 7.32
CA ALA A 146 -4.86 -2.30 7.84
C ALA A 146 -3.79 -2.96 8.74
N LEU A 147 -4.19 -3.85 9.64
CA LEU A 147 -3.27 -4.60 10.49
C LEU A 147 -2.34 -5.49 9.66
N TYR A 148 -2.90 -6.19 8.67
CA TYR A 148 -2.10 -7.06 7.82
C TYR A 148 -1.14 -6.27 6.92
N ALA A 149 -1.58 -5.15 6.35
CA ALA A 149 -0.73 -4.25 5.58
C ALA A 149 0.41 -3.67 6.44
N GLY A 150 0.12 -3.30 7.70
CA GLY A 150 1.14 -2.92 8.69
C GLY A 150 2.14 -4.04 8.95
N ALA A 151 1.69 -5.28 9.13
CA ALA A 151 2.57 -6.43 9.30
C ALA A 151 3.44 -6.68 8.06
N LEU A 152 2.88 -6.57 6.86
CA LEU A 152 3.62 -6.67 5.60
C LEU A 152 4.66 -5.56 5.45
N LEU A 153 4.36 -4.33 5.88
CA LEU A 153 5.33 -3.23 5.91
C LEU A 153 6.49 -3.59 6.82
N VAL A 154 6.24 -4.08 8.04
CA VAL A 154 7.30 -4.49 8.97
C VAL A 154 8.16 -5.62 8.37
N VAL A 155 7.54 -6.62 7.74
CA VAL A 155 8.28 -7.70 7.06
C VAL A 155 9.11 -7.15 5.90
N GLY A 156 8.53 -6.33 5.03
CA GLY A 156 9.23 -5.73 3.91
C GLY A 156 10.40 -4.87 4.36
N LEU A 157 10.20 -4.02 5.37
CA LEU A 157 11.27 -3.19 5.93
C LEU A 157 12.42 -4.04 6.49
N ARG A 158 12.09 -5.10 7.22
CA ARG A 158 13.08 -6.04 7.78
C ARG A 158 13.90 -6.72 6.68
N GLU A 159 13.24 -7.32 5.69
CA GLU A 159 13.90 -8.12 4.67
C GLU A 159 14.69 -7.25 3.67
N VAL A 160 14.19 -6.06 3.34
CA VAL A 160 14.80 -5.19 2.32
C VAL A 160 15.88 -4.27 2.91
N HIS A 161 15.69 -3.74 4.12
CA HIS A 161 16.67 -2.86 4.76
C HIS A 161 17.57 -3.58 5.79
N GLY A 162 17.58 -4.91 5.81
CA GLY A 162 18.52 -5.69 6.63
C GLY A 162 18.44 -5.40 8.13
N THR A 163 17.25 -5.08 8.63
CA THR A 163 17.05 -4.58 10.00
C THR A 163 16.39 -5.62 10.92
N THR A 164 16.22 -5.31 12.20
CA THR A 164 15.49 -6.17 13.15
C THR A 164 13.99 -5.91 13.11
N THR A 165 13.16 -6.87 13.51
CA THR A 165 11.70 -6.70 13.58
C THR A 165 11.30 -5.53 14.48
N ALA A 166 11.96 -5.36 15.63
CA ALA A 166 11.67 -4.26 16.55
C ALA A 166 11.92 -2.90 15.90
N ARG A 167 13.09 -2.74 15.25
CA ARG A 167 13.44 -1.48 14.57
C ARG A 167 12.56 -1.24 13.34
N ALA A 168 12.23 -2.26 12.57
CA ALA A 168 11.27 -2.18 11.47
C ALA A 168 9.88 -1.76 11.96
N THR A 169 9.43 -2.28 13.11
CA THR A 169 8.15 -1.89 13.73
C THR A 169 8.17 -0.42 14.08
N VAL A 170 9.17 0.04 14.84
CA VAL A 170 9.32 1.46 15.21
C VAL A 170 9.37 2.35 13.96
N ALA A 171 10.13 1.95 12.95
CA ALA A 171 10.27 2.72 11.72
C ALA A 171 8.98 2.76 10.88
N GLY A 172 8.13 1.74 10.99
CA GLY A 172 6.91 1.61 10.19
C GLY A 172 5.65 2.18 10.82
N VAL A 173 5.62 2.45 12.13
CA VAL A 173 4.38 2.86 12.84
C VAL A 173 3.75 4.12 12.25
N ILE A 174 4.52 5.18 12.06
CA ILE A 174 3.97 6.45 11.54
C ILE A 174 3.50 6.28 10.08
N PRO A 175 4.31 5.75 9.14
CA PRO A 175 3.86 5.54 7.77
C PRO A 175 2.67 4.59 7.65
N ALA A 176 2.64 3.49 8.42
CA ALA A 176 1.51 2.56 8.45
C ALA A 176 0.23 3.23 8.93
N THR A 177 0.32 4.07 9.96
CA THR A 177 -0.85 4.78 10.50
C THR A 177 -1.41 5.75 9.47
N LEU A 178 -0.56 6.54 8.81
CA LEU A 178 -1.00 7.51 7.80
C LEU A 178 -1.58 6.81 6.56
N LEU A 179 -0.91 5.79 6.04
CA LEU A 179 -1.34 5.11 4.82
C LEU A 179 -2.50 4.14 5.08
N PHE A 180 -2.26 3.10 5.89
CA PHE A 180 -3.25 2.03 6.10
C PHE A 180 -4.33 2.44 7.11
N GLY A 181 -3.96 3.24 8.10
CA GLY A 181 -4.88 3.76 9.10
C GLY A 181 -5.78 4.87 8.55
N THR A 182 -5.21 5.91 7.93
CA THR A 182 -5.98 7.07 7.46
C THR A 182 -6.43 6.92 6.02
N ALA A 183 -5.52 6.76 5.05
CA ALA A 183 -5.90 6.77 3.63
C ALA A 183 -6.80 5.59 3.23
N PHE A 184 -6.55 4.41 3.80
CA PHE A 184 -7.41 3.22 3.63
C PHE A 184 -8.45 3.02 4.75
N GLY A 185 -8.56 3.96 5.71
CA GLY A 185 -9.61 4.00 6.72
C GLY A 185 -9.52 2.93 7.83
N GLY A 186 -8.35 2.35 8.09
CA GLY A 186 -8.13 1.41 9.18
C GLY A 186 -8.39 1.97 10.58
N VAL A 187 -8.11 3.25 10.83
CA VAL A 187 -8.35 3.90 12.13
C VAL A 187 -9.84 4.01 12.41
N ASP A 188 -10.62 4.54 11.45
CA ASP A 188 -12.08 4.65 11.59
C ASP A 188 -12.72 3.29 11.81
N ALA A 189 -12.24 2.26 11.10
CA ALA A 189 -12.67 0.89 11.27
C ALA A 189 -12.36 0.35 12.68
N GLY A 190 -11.14 0.58 13.18
CA GLY A 190 -10.76 0.20 14.54
C GLY A 190 -11.60 0.88 15.61
N LEU A 191 -11.85 2.19 15.46
CA LEU A 191 -12.72 2.95 16.37
C LEU A 191 -14.17 2.44 16.33
N ALA A 192 -14.69 2.10 15.16
CA ALA A 192 -16.03 1.51 15.03
C ALA A 192 -16.13 0.16 15.77
N LEU A 193 -15.10 -0.69 15.68
CA LEU A 193 -15.05 -1.96 16.40
C LEU A 193 -14.94 -1.76 17.92
N ALA A 194 -14.10 -0.82 18.37
CA ALA A 194 -13.93 -0.53 19.79
C ALA A 194 -15.23 -0.03 20.44
N ARG A 195 -15.97 0.84 19.74
CA ARG A 195 -17.33 1.27 20.16
C ARG A 195 -18.31 0.11 20.20
N ALA A 196 -18.32 -0.73 19.17
CA ALA A 196 -19.21 -1.90 19.12
C ALA A 196 -18.92 -2.92 20.26
N ALA A 197 -17.67 -2.96 20.74
CA ALA A 197 -17.26 -3.80 21.86
C ALA A 197 -17.44 -3.13 23.24
N GLY A 198 -17.89 -1.87 23.31
CA GLY A 198 -18.05 -1.12 24.56
C GLY A 198 -16.73 -0.74 25.25
N VAL A 199 -15.63 -0.69 24.50
CA VAL A 199 -14.30 -0.31 25.03
C VAL A 199 -14.16 1.22 25.10
N ILE A 200 -14.86 1.94 24.22
CA ILE A 200 -14.96 3.41 24.16
C ILE A 200 -16.37 3.85 23.78
#